data_AF-T2SS11-F1
#
_entry.id   AF-T2SS11-F1
#
_cell.length_a   1.000
_cell.length_b   1.000
_cell.length_c   1.000
_cell.angle_alpha   90.00
_cell.angle_beta   90.00
_cell.angle_gamma   90.00
#
_symmetry.space_group_name_H-M   'P 1'
#
loop_
_entity.id
_entity.type
_entity.pdbx_description
1 polymer ?
#
loop_
_entity_poly.entity_id
_entity_poly.type
_entity_poly.pdbx_seq_one_letter_code
_entity_poly.pdbx_strand_id
1 'polypeptide(L)'
;WTVTAQWGNIDNQFDPCALTTAAGASFVARESVLDPQKLEKVLKEGFTHKGFSFFDVHSNCHINLGRKNKMGEASQMLKWMESRLVSKRQFEAMSPEERVDKFPTGVLKHDTDRKEYCEAYQEIIEKAQGKQ
;
A
#
# COMPACT_ATOMS: atom_id res chain seq x y z
N TRP A 1 -1.12 -21.46 -5.46
CA TRP A 1 -1.29 -22.65 -4.60
C TRP A 1 -1.29 -22.22 -3.15
N THR A 2 -2.37 -22.48 -2.42
CA THR A 2 -2.43 -22.37 -0.95
C THR A 2 -3.06 -23.65 -0.38
N VAL A 3 -3.16 -23.80 0.94
CA VAL A 3 -3.73 -25.03 1.54
C VAL A 3 -5.19 -25.25 1.08
N THR A 4 -5.96 -24.17 0.98
CA THR A 4 -7.37 -24.18 0.54
C THR A 4 -7.56 -23.93 -0.96
N ALA A 5 -6.54 -23.42 -1.65
CA ALA A 5 -6.56 -23.13 -3.09
C ALA A 5 -5.48 -23.95 -3.83
N GLN A 6 -5.64 -25.28 -3.84
CA GLN A 6 -4.66 -26.20 -4.42
C GLN A 6 -4.65 -26.18 -5.96
N TRP A 7 -5.79 -25.88 -6.58
CA TRP A 7 -5.94 -25.79 -8.04
C TRP A 7 -5.87 -24.36 -8.60
N GLY A 8 -5.50 -23.40 -7.77
CA GLY A 8 -5.46 -21.98 -8.13
C GLY A 8 -6.49 -21.15 -7.37
N ASN A 9 -6.40 -19.82 -7.53
CA ASN A 9 -7.36 -18.87 -7.00
C ASN A 9 -8.10 -18.22 -8.19
N ILE A 10 -9.42 -18.28 -8.19
CA ILE A 10 -10.29 -17.67 -9.20
C ILE A 10 -10.77 -16.27 -8.80
N ASP A 11 -10.53 -15.87 -7.55
CA ASP A 11 -10.95 -14.57 -7.03
C ASP A 11 -10.20 -13.45 -7.73
N ASN A 12 -10.93 -12.37 -7.99
CA ASN A 12 -10.36 -11.16 -8.54
C ASN A 12 -9.38 -10.54 -7.54
N GLN A 13 -8.22 -10.10 -8.04
CA GLN A 13 -7.30 -9.29 -7.27
C GLN A 13 -7.79 -7.83 -7.25
N PHE A 14 -7.47 -7.11 -6.18
CA PHE A 14 -7.68 -5.67 -6.09
C PHE A 14 -6.42 -4.98 -5.59
N ASP A 15 -6.22 -3.73 -6.00
CA ASP A 15 -5.13 -2.91 -5.48
C ASP A 15 -5.59 -2.26 -4.15
N PRO A 16 -4.97 -2.59 -3.00
CA PRO A 16 -5.36 -2.02 -1.70
C PRO A 16 -5.10 -0.50 -1.61
N CYS A 17 -4.08 0.02 -2.30
CA CYS A 17 -3.82 1.47 -2.38
C CYS A 17 -4.89 2.19 -3.20
N ALA A 18 -5.35 1.59 -4.31
CA ALA A 18 -6.46 2.14 -5.10
C ALA A 18 -7.76 2.11 -4.30
N LEU A 19 -8.06 0.99 -3.64
CA LEU A 19 -9.25 0.83 -2.79
C LEU A 19 -9.27 1.85 -1.65
N THR A 20 -8.18 1.97 -0.89
CA THR A 20 -8.10 2.91 0.24
C THR A 20 -8.12 4.37 -0.21
N THR A 21 -7.51 4.68 -1.35
CA THR A 21 -7.61 5.99 -1.99
C THR A 21 -9.07 6.34 -2.30
N ALA A 22 -9.81 5.40 -2.92
CA ALA A 22 -11.22 5.56 -3.27
C ALA A 22 -12.11 5.64 -2.02
N ALA A 23 -11.78 4.90 -0.96
CA ALA A 23 -12.46 4.96 0.34
C ALA A 23 -12.24 6.30 1.07
N GLY A 24 -11.30 7.12 0.62
CA GLY A 24 -11.09 8.47 1.13
C GLY A 24 -9.91 8.65 2.07
N ALA A 25 -8.97 7.69 2.11
CA ALA A 25 -7.68 7.90 2.80
C ALA A 25 -7.01 9.19 2.31
N SER A 26 -6.49 10.00 3.22
CA SER A 26 -5.78 11.24 2.89
C SER A 26 -4.27 11.03 2.73
N PHE A 27 -3.72 9.93 3.23
CA PHE A 27 -2.36 9.50 2.94
C PHE A 27 -2.32 8.02 2.56
N VAL A 28 -1.65 7.70 1.45
CA VAL A 28 -1.45 6.34 0.94
C VAL A 28 -0.03 6.20 0.43
N ALA A 29 0.71 5.24 0.97
CA ALA A 29 2.05 4.90 0.49
C ALA A 29 2.20 3.38 0.29
N ARG A 30 3.08 3.00 -0.64
CA ARG A 30 3.45 1.62 -0.89
C ARG A 30 4.97 1.48 -0.90
N GLU A 31 5.51 0.54 -0.15
CA GLU A 31 6.95 0.26 -0.15
C GLU A 31 7.23 -1.24 0.07
N SER A 32 8.50 -1.61 0.09
CA SER A 32 8.93 -2.98 0.36
C SER A 32 9.96 -3.06 1.47
N VAL A 33 9.95 -4.19 2.18
CA VAL A 33 10.98 -4.54 3.16
C VAL A 33 12.38 -4.67 2.55
N LEU A 34 12.51 -4.74 1.21
CA LEU A 34 13.80 -4.76 0.51
C LEU A 34 14.52 -3.41 0.54
N ASP A 35 13.80 -2.30 0.71
CA ASP A 35 14.35 -0.96 0.78
C ASP A 35 13.99 -0.31 2.13
N PRO A 36 14.72 -0.67 3.21
CA PRO A 36 14.40 -0.20 4.55
C PRO A 36 14.49 1.32 4.68
N GLN A 37 15.36 1.98 3.92
CA GLN A 37 15.51 3.44 3.96
C GLN A 37 14.29 4.15 3.37
N LYS A 38 13.78 3.70 2.22
CA LYS A 38 12.54 4.24 1.66
C LYS A 38 11.34 3.92 2.54
N LEU A 39 11.27 2.68 3.06
CA LEU A 39 10.20 2.28 3.97
C LEU A 39 10.17 3.16 5.23
N GLU A 40 11.32 3.39 5.87
CA GLU A 40 11.42 4.29 7.02
C GLU A 40 10.96 5.71 6.67
N LYS A 41 11.38 6.22 5.51
CA LYS A 41 10.99 7.57 5.06
C LYS A 41 9.47 7.69 4.89
N VAL A 42 8.81 6.76 4.18
CA VAL A 42 7.37 6.84 3.98
C VAL A 42 6.61 6.67 5.30
N LEU A 43 7.08 5.81 6.20
CA LEU A 43 6.47 5.63 7.52
C LEU A 43 6.55 6.92 8.34
N LYS A 44 7.71 7.59 8.36
CA LYS A 44 7.85 8.90 9.03
C LYS A 44 6.88 9.92 8.45
N GLU A 45 6.84 10.08 7.13
CA GLU A 45 5.92 11.02 6.47
C GLU A 45 4.46 10.74 6.83
N GLY A 46 4.03 9.48 6.77
CA GLY A 46 2.64 9.12 7.07
C GLY A 46 2.30 9.12 8.57
N PHE A 47 3.27 8.96 9.48
CA PHE A 47 3.04 9.16 10.93
C PHE A 47 2.95 10.64 11.29
N THR A 48 3.61 11.53 10.54
CA THR A 48 3.47 12.98 10.71
C THR A 48 2.23 13.56 10.03
N HIS A 49 1.60 12.79 9.13
CA HIS A 49 0.40 13.21 8.42
C HIS A 49 -0.79 13.35 9.38
N LYS A 50 -1.52 14.46 9.23
CA LYS A 50 -2.73 14.74 10.01
C LYS A 50 -3.94 14.21 9.27
N GLY A 51 -4.28 12.96 9.53
CA GLY A 51 -5.37 12.27 8.85
C GLY A 51 -5.20 10.76 8.88
N PHE A 52 -6.00 10.05 8.09
CA PHE A 52 -5.86 8.61 7.95
C PHE A 52 -4.72 8.27 6.98
N SER A 53 -3.71 7.55 7.49
CA SER A 53 -2.56 7.06 6.75
C SER A 53 -2.64 5.56 6.52
N PHE A 54 -2.55 5.14 5.26
CA PHE A 54 -2.48 3.74 4.85
C PHE A 54 -1.12 3.41 4.23
N PHE A 55 -0.58 2.25 4.62
CA PHE A 55 0.70 1.74 4.12
C PHE A 55 0.51 0.32 3.57
N ASP A 56 0.84 0.11 2.30
CA ASP A 56 0.94 -1.21 1.70
C ASP A 56 2.40 -1.65 1.62
N VAL A 57 2.80 -2.59 2.48
CA VAL A 57 4.20 -3.02 2.60
C VAL A 57 4.38 -4.43 2.03
N HIS A 58 5.10 -4.51 0.91
CA HIS A 58 5.44 -5.77 0.28
C HIS A 58 6.54 -6.48 1.06
N SER A 59 6.18 -7.63 1.63
CA SER A 59 7.05 -8.46 2.47
C SER A 59 7.21 -9.87 1.93
N ASN A 60 8.35 -10.48 2.24
CA ASN A 60 8.66 -11.84 1.87
C ASN A 60 7.98 -12.85 2.82
N CYS A 61 7.62 -14.01 2.27
CA CYS A 61 7.09 -15.16 2.99
C CYS A 61 7.70 -16.43 2.39
N HIS A 62 8.97 -16.69 2.73
CA HIS A 62 9.75 -17.77 2.12
C HIS A 62 9.13 -19.16 2.32
N ILE A 63 8.54 -19.41 3.50
CA ILE A 63 8.07 -20.74 3.90
C ILE A 63 6.73 -21.11 3.26
N ASN A 64 5.81 -20.14 3.17
CA ASN A 64 4.51 -20.38 2.54
C ASN A 64 4.54 -19.94 1.09
N LEU A 65 4.74 -18.67 0.76
CA LEU A 65 4.68 -18.28 -0.65
C LEU A 65 5.85 -18.85 -1.47
N GLY A 66 7.09 -18.65 -1.03
CA GLY A 66 8.28 -19.06 -1.79
C GLY A 66 8.33 -20.57 -2.07
N ARG A 67 8.43 -21.38 -1.01
CA ARG A 67 8.50 -22.85 -1.09
C ARG A 67 7.36 -23.45 -1.90
N LYS A 68 6.13 -22.95 -1.74
CA LYS A 68 4.94 -23.49 -2.40
C LYS A 68 4.82 -23.09 -3.87
N ASN A 69 5.52 -22.05 -4.30
CA ASN A 69 5.53 -21.56 -5.69
C ASN A 69 6.87 -21.82 -6.38
N LYS A 70 7.58 -22.90 -5.97
CA LYS A 70 8.83 -23.37 -6.59
C LYS A 70 9.99 -22.35 -6.57
N MET A 71 9.95 -21.39 -5.65
CA MET A 71 11.09 -20.54 -5.33
C MET A 71 11.94 -21.29 -4.29
N GLY A 72 12.84 -22.15 -4.78
CA GLY A 72 13.67 -23.02 -3.94
C GLY A 72 14.64 -22.25 -3.05
N GLU A 73 15.13 -21.10 -3.52
CA GLU A 73 16.03 -20.24 -2.76
C GLU A 73 15.29 -19.00 -2.22
N ALA A 74 15.62 -18.58 -0.99
CA ALA A 74 15.03 -17.37 -0.40
C ALA A 74 15.26 -16.13 -1.29
N SER A 75 16.43 -16.04 -1.94
CA SER A 75 16.79 -14.95 -2.85
C SER A 75 15.92 -14.89 -4.11
N GLN A 76 15.40 -16.01 -4.60
CA GLN A 76 14.47 -16.02 -5.74
C GLN A 76 13.18 -15.28 -5.40
N MET A 77 12.69 -15.43 -4.17
CA MET A 77 11.50 -14.71 -3.71
C MET A 77 11.76 -13.20 -3.62
N LEU A 78 12.94 -12.79 -3.13
CA LEU A 78 13.29 -11.38 -3.04
C LEU A 78 13.37 -10.75 -4.43
N LYS A 79 14.01 -11.43 -5.39
CA LYS A 79 14.08 -11.00 -6.81
C LYS A 79 12.70 -10.93 -7.46
N TRP A 80 11.83 -11.91 -7.20
CA TRP A 80 10.45 -11.90 -7.70
C TRP A 80 9.68 -10.70 -7.17
N MET A 81 9.79 -10.44 -5.86
CA MET A 81 9.14 -9.28 -5.23
C MET A 81 9.69 -7.96 -5.79
N GLU A 82 11.01 -7.83 -5.91
CA GLU A 82 11.66 -6.66 -6.52
C GLU A 82 11.19 -6.42 -7.96
N SER A 83 11.11 -7.47 -8.77
CA SER A 83 10.67 -7.37 -10.18
C SER A 83 9.23 -6.88 -10.35
N ARG A 84 8.40 -6.92 -9.31
CA ARG A 84 7.02 -6.44 -9.33
C ARG A 84 6.88 -5.01 -8.86
N LEU A 85 7.94 -4.41 -8.34
CA LEU A 85 7.91 -3.08 -7.75
C LEU A 85 8.64 -2.09 -8.65
N VAL A 86 8.02 -0.95 -8.89
CA VAL A 86 8.59 0.13 -9.72
C VAL A 86 8.30 1.46 -9.05
N SER A 87 9.14 2.47 -9.26
CA SER A 87 8.82 3.80 -8.71
C SER A 87 7.52 4.34 -9.30
N LYS A 88 6.77 5.14 -8.53
CA LYS A 88 5.56 5.83 -9.02
C LYS A 88 5.76 6.50 -10.38
N ARG A 89 6.88 7.22 -10.56
CA ARG A 89 7.22 7.90 -11.83
C ARG A 89 7.37 6.91 -12.99
N GLN A 90 8.05 5.77 -12.77
CA GLN A 90 8.19 4.75 -13.80
C GLN A 90 6.85 4.12 -14.14
N PHE A 91 6.04 3.81 -13.12
CA PHE A 91 4.71 3.23 -13.30
C PHE A 91 3.81 4.14 -14.14
N GLU A 92 3.82 5.46 -13.90
CA GLU A 92 3.05 6.44 -14.65
C GLU A 92 3.49 6.57 -16.11
N ALA A 93 4.77 6.30 -16.40
CA ALA A 93 5.33 6.34 -17.75
C ALA A 93 5.12 5.03 -18.55
N MET A 94 4.79 3.92 -17.88
CA MET A 94 4.54 2.62 -18.52
C MET A 94 3.20 2.57 -19.25
N SER A 95 3.13 1.79 -20.32
CA SER A 95 1.87 1.46 -20.99
C SER A 95 0.96 0.60 -20.10
N PRO A 96 -0.35 0.52 -20.37
CA PRO A 96 -1.26 -0.34 -19.61
C PRO A 96 -0.82 -1.81 -19.58
N GLU A 97 -0.26 -2.32 -20.66
CA GLU A 97 0.23 -3.70 -20.79
C GLU A 97 1.47 -3.94 -19.93
N GLU A 98 2.37 -2.96 -19.85
CA GLU A 98 3.59 -3.03 -19.03
C GLU A 98 3.31 -2.95 -17.52
N ARG A 99 2.16 -2.38 -17.14
CA ARG A 99 1.73 -2.25 -15.74
C ARG A 99 1.17 -3.55 -15.16
N VAL A 100 0.89 -4.56 -15.99
CA VAL A 100 0.38 -5.85 -15.51
C VAL A 100 1.39 -6.44 -14.51
N ASP A 101 0.89 -6.82 -13.34
CA ASP A 101 1.69 -7.34 -12.21
C ASP A 101 2.78 -6.38 -11.67
N LYS A 102 2.70 -5.08 -11.98
CA LYS A 102 3.57 -4.04 -11.41
C LYS A 102 2.83 -3.21 -10.37
N PHE A 103 3.56 -2.76 -9.35
CA PHE A 103 3.02 -1.93 -8.29
C PHE A 103 3.91 -0.69 -8.07
N PRO A 104 3.33 0.53 -8.08
CA PRO A 104 4.10 1.76 -7.85
C PRO A 104 4.52 1.88 -6.38
N THR A 105 5.77 2.21 -6.12
CA THR A 105 6.29 2.49 -4.78
C THR A 105 6.45 3.99 -4.51
N GLY A 106 6.51 4.34 -3.23
CA GLY A 106 6.56 5.68 -2.68
C GLY A 106 5.21 6.17 -2.15
N VAL A 107 5.12 7.48 -1.93
CA VAL A 107 3.87 8.15 -1.55
C VAL A 107 2.97 8.28 -2.78
N LEU A 108 1.85 7.55 -2.77
CA LEU A 108 0.90 7.49 -3.88
C LEU A 108 -0.13 8.61 -3.78
N LYS A 109 -0.58 8.92 -2.56
CA LYS A 109 -1.49 10.02 -2.23
C LYS A 109 -1.05 10.69 -0.93
N HIS A 110 -1.09 12.02 -0.92
CA HIS A 110 -0.90 12.84 0.27
C HIS A 110 -1.75 14.10 0.10
N ASP A 111 -2.84 14.18 0.86
CA ASP A 111 -3.87 15.22 0.80
C ASP A 111 -3.95 15.87 2.19
N THR A 112 -3.42 17.09 2.31
CA THR A 112 -3.37 17.86 3.56
C THR A 112 -4.56 18.78 3.74
N ASP A 113 -5.44 18.90 2.75
CA ASP A 113 -6.58 19.83 2.78
C ASP A 113 -7.81 19.18 3.41
N ARG A 114 -7.77 17.86 3.60
CA ARG A 114 -8.85 17.08 4.18
C ARG A 114 -8.85 17.19 5.70
N LYS A 115 -9.95 17.71 6.26
CA LYS A 115 -10.16 17.79 7.71
C LYS A 115 -10.14 16.41 8.36
N GLU A 116 -9.42 16.30 9.48
CA GLU A 116 -9.32 15.06 10.26
C GLU A 116 -10.64 14.78 11.01
N TYR A 117 -10.96 13.51 11.26
CA TYR A 117 -12.23 13.12 11.85
C TYR A 117 -12.46 13.70 13.24
N CYS A 118 -11.47 13.67 14.12
CA CYS A 118 -11.59 14.21 15.48
C CYS A 118 -11.81 15.73 15.44
N GLU A 119 -11.17 16.44 14.51
CA GLU A 119 -11.41 17.88 14.32
C GLU A 119 -12.83 18.15 13.82
N ALA A 120 -13.28 17.41 12.80
CA ALA A 120 -14.65 17.53 12.30
C ALA A 120 -15.67 17.17 13.39
N TYR A 121 -15.38 16.17 14.22
CA TYR A 121 -16.24 15.76 15.31
C TYR A 121 -16.27 16.78 16.46
N GLN A 122 -15.14 17.42 16.74
CA GLN A 122 -15.06 18.51 17.71
C GLN A 122 -15.99 19.68 17.33
N GLU A 123 -16.08 20.02 16.05
CA GLU A 123 -17.02 21.04 15.56
C GLU A 123 -18.50 20.65 15.79
N ILE A 124 -18.81 19.35 15.69
CA ILE A 124 -20.15 18.85 16.04
C ILE A 124 -20.43 19.00 17.53
N ILE A 125 -19.45 18.71 18.39
CA ILE A 125 -19.57 18.91 19.84
C ILE A 125 -19.80 20.38 20.17
N GLU A 126 -19.07 21.30 19.56
CA GLU A 126 -19.20 22.74 19.80
C GLU A 126 -20.57 23.28 19.41
N LYS A 127 -21.09 22.85 18.25
CA LYS A 127 -22.45 23.15 17.82
C LYS A 127 -23.50 22.61 18.79
N ALA A 128 -23.33 21.37 19.26
CA ALA A 128 -24.23 20.77 20.24
C ALA A 128 -24.20 21.49 21.60
N GLN A 129 -23.10 22.17 21.94
CA GLN A 129 -22.93 22.96 23.16
C GLN A 129 -23.35 24.44 23.01
N GLY A 130 -23.79 24.89 21.82
CA GLY A 130 -24.17 26.27 21.56
C GLY A 130 -22.99 27.26 21.59
N LYS A 131 -21.77 26.78 21.38
CA LYS A 131 -20.55 27.61 21.32
C LYS A 131 -20.34 28.24 19.95
N GLN A 132 -21.15 27.87 18.96
CA GLN A 132 -21.13 28.33 17.59
C GLN A 132 -22.56 28.40 17.04
#